data_AF-A0A959KAH9-F1
#
_entry.id   AF-A0A959KAH9-F1
#
_cell.length_a   1.000
_cell.length_b   1.000
_cell.length_c   1.000
_cell.angle_alpha   90.00
_cell.angle_beta   90.00
_cell.angle_gamma   90.00
#
_symmetry.space_group_name_H-M   'P 1'
#
loop_
_entity.id
_entity.type
_entity.pdbx_description
1 polymer ?
#
loop_
_entity_poly.entity_id
_entity_poly.type
_entity_poly.pdbx_seq_one_letter_code
_entity_poly.pdbx_strand_id
1 'polypeptide(L)'
;MFKPVDTWPKHSPQNATGFACSSVKAFLLCLLVPGVILPVSLFTQNLVPNASFDHATSCPRTEGEVDLAIPWLNTQLTPDLFLRCAENENFKVPTPRKCTYLEPHSGDGYVGLATYGNTREVIGVPLIRPLEKGKSYFLQFWVAIDDVCDRWDRGTYTDAIGLGFGEDNYDIPEYPALEHRGTIFRDTAGWTPIFGCYIANGKEKYLFIKNFQSDDHTLAVSDDPALTPVFDYMYIDDVAVIPMNPYPDTLPFCGSPILLEAAIPDATYLWDNNSTDSIRWVHDAGNYRVTIKLGSCEAEQFIHVVDVDHGFPENPDVVVCEGNAIRLQTALPGSVTWEDGTSGGLRTIDMPGIYQASITNECGLFTQDFFVTVQDCGCQVEAPNVFSPNGDQINDTWKPFLDCPSLERVELLQIFDRWGQLIFASSDPDQLPWDGRFHQSLVPPGIYLWLVTYRTNKAGIKSTEYASGDLTVIR
;
A
#
# COMPACT_ATOMS: atom_id res chain seq x y z
N MET A 1 -30.38 -1.50 -73.42
CA MET A 1 -30.00 -1.15 -74.80
C MET A 1 -28.51 -1.44 -74.96
N PHE A 2 -28.20 -2.35 -75.90
CA PHE A 2 -26.89 -2.72 -76.51
C PHE A 2 -25.68 -3.25 -75.68
N LYS A 3 -25.41 -4.55 -75.91
CA LYS A 3 -24.14 -5.35 -75.84
C LYS A 3 -23.20 -5.01 -77.04
N PRO A 4 -21.98 -5.60 -77.28
CA PRO A 4 -21.34 -6.86 -76.79
C PRO A 4 -19.84 -6.77 -76.37
N VAL A 5 -19.21 -7.69 -75.59
CA VAL A 5 -18.69 -9.10 -75.76
C VAL A 5 -17.48 -9.28 -76.71
N ASP A 6 -16.36 -9.82 -76.18
CA ASP A 6 -15.44 -10.89 -76.71
C ASP A 6 -14.01 -10.75 -76.07
N THR A 7 -13.56 -11.57 -75.10
CA THR A 7 -13.00 -12.95 -75.07
C THR A 7 -11.48 -13.13 -75.33
N TRP A 8 -10.73 -13.45 -74.25
CA TRP A 8 -9.75 -14.58 -74.00
C TRP A 8 -8.63 -14.92 -75.02
N PRO A 9 -7.43 -15.48 -74.62
CA PRO A 9 -7.24 -16.74 -73.84
C PRO A 9 -6.15 -16.72 -72.73
N LYS A 10 -6.38 -17.37 -71.57
CA LYS A 10 -5.95 -18.73 -71.11
C LYS A 10 -4.44 -19.02 -71.19
N HIS A 11 -3.81 -19.27 -70.02
CA HIS A 11 -3.18 -20.55 -69.66
C HIS A 11 -2.75 -20.59 -68.17
N SER A 12 -3.23 -21.61 -67.45
CA SER A 12 -2.72 -22.16 -66.18
C SER A 12 -1.48 -23.05 -66.46
N PRO A 13 -0.59 -23.41 -65.50
CA PRO A 13 -0.93 -24.25 -64.33
C PRO A 13 -0.12 -24.03 -63.03
N GLN A 14 -0.57 -24.77 -62.01
CA GLN A 14 0.00 -25.00 -60.68
C GLN A 14 1.35 -25.75 -60.69
N ASN A 15 2.10 -25.57 -59.60
CA ASN A 15 3.03 -26.49 -58.89
C ASN A 15 4.31 -25.75 -58.49
N ALA A 16 4.64 -25.53 -57.20
CA ALA A 16 4.89 -26.44 -56.09
C ALA A 16 6.41 -26.46 -55.77
N THR A 17 6.69 -26.29 -54.47
CA THR A 17 7.89 -26.69 -53.72
C THR A 17 9.23 -25.97 -53.96
N GLY A 18 9.83 -25.51 -52.86
CA GLY A 18 11.22 -25.08 -52.82
C GLY A 18 11.60 -24.34 -51.53
N PHE A 19 11.61 -25.03 -50.39
CA PHE A 19 12.40 -24.59 -49.23
C PHE A 19 13.89 -24.59 -49.62
N ALA A 20 14.59 -23.47 -49.41
CA ALA A 20 16.03 -23.48 -49.11
C ALA A 20 16.43 -22.14 -48.48
N CYS A 21 16.85 -22.22 -47.21
CA CYS A 21 17.50 -21.17 -46.45
C CYS A 21 18.98 -21.09 -46.87
N SER A 22 19.47 -19.93 -47.30
CA SER A 22 20.86 -19.53 -47.01
C SER A 22 21.09 -18.01 -47.09
N SER A 23 21.59 -17.50 -45.98
CA SER A 23 22.47 -16.34 -45.77
C SER A 23 22.62 -15.28 -46.88
N VAL A 24 22.15 -14.06 -46.61
CA VAL A 24 22.81 -12.82 -47.07
C VAL A 24 22.74 -11.76 -45.98
N LYS A 25 23.91 -11.29 -45.54
CA LYS A 25 24.09 -10.12 -44.66
C LYS A 25 23.49 -8.88 -45.34
N ALA A 26 22.54 -8.21 -44.68
CA ALA A 26 22.05 -6.90 -45.10
C ALA A 26 22.30 -5.87 -43.99
N PHE A 27 22.96 -4.79 -44.39
CA PHE A 27 23.35 -3.63 -43.59
C PHE A 27 22.18 -3.07 -42.76
N LEU A 28 22.34 -3.00 -41.44
CA LEU A 28 21.53 -2.11 -40.61
C LEU A 28 21.96 -0.67 -40.91
N LEU A 29 21.13 0.04 -41.68
CA LEU A 29 21.11 1.49 -41.65
C LEU A 29 20.53 1.89 -40.28
N CYS A 30 21.41 2.23 -39.33
CA CYS A 30 20.99 2.91 -38.10
C CYS A 30 20.43 4.28 -38.46
N LEU A 31 19.11 4.37 -38.62
CA LEU A 31 18.41 5.63 -38.41
C LEU A 31 18.43 5.90 -36.91
N LEU A 32 19.32 6.79 -36.49
CA LEU A 32 19.28 7.46 -35.19
C LEU A 32 17.95 8.21 -35.11
N VAL A 33 16.94 7.57 -34.55
CA VAL A 33 15.78 8.29 -34.01
C VAL A 33 16.29 8.99 -32.74
N PRO A 34 16.21 10.32 -32.63
CA PRO A 34 16.50 11.02 -31.39
C PRO A 34 15.62 10.40 -30.30
N GLY A 35 16.25 10.03 -29.18
CA GLY A 35 15.69 9.20 -28.12
C GLY A 35 14.21 9.46 -27.86
N VAL A 36 13.42 8.39 -27.98
CA VAL A 36 12.14 8.32 -27.30
C VAL A 36 12.47 8.35 -25.82
N ILE A 37 12.32 9.53 -25.21
CA ILE A 37 12.32 9.69 -23.77
C ILE A 37 11.10 8.91 -23.29
N LEU A 38 11.32 7.67 -22.82
CA LEU A 38 10.27 6.94 -22.15
C LEU A 38 10.04 7.65 -20.82
N PRO A 39 8.82 8.13 -20.54
CA PRO A 39 8.52 8.66 -19.22
C PRO A 39 8.74 7.52 -18.22
N VAL A 40 9.56 7.77 -17.20
CA VAL A 40 9.63 6.92 -16.02
C VAL A 40 8.33 7.16 -15.26
N SER A 41 7.27 6.49 -15.69
CA SER A 41 5.98 6.51 -15.02
C SER A 41 6.07 5.58 -13.82
N LEU A 42 6.59 6.11 -12.71
CA LEU A 42 6.54 5.43 -11.42
C LEU A 42 5.15 5.61 -10.85
N PHE A 43 4.18 4.84 -11.35
CA PHE A 43 2.97 4.60 -10.59
C PHE A 43 3.36 3.79 -9.35
N THR A 44 2.93 4.27 -8.18
CA THR A 44 2.89 3.42 -6.99
C THR A 44 2.11 2.15 -7.30
N GLN A 45 2.60 1.02 -6.78
CA GLN A 45 2.01 -0.27 -7.04
C GLN A 45 0.57 -0.31 -6.50
N ASN A 46 -0.38 -0.66 -7.36
CA ASN A 46 -1.74 -1.02 -6.94
C ASN A 46 -1.64 -2.11 -5.86
N LEU A 47 -2.19 -1.87 -4.68
CA LEU A 47 -2.14 -2.79 -3.55
C LEU A 47 -3.11 -3.96 -3.69
N VAL A 48 -3.99 -3.93 -4.68
CA VAL A 48 -4.86 -5.05 -5.05
C VAL A 48 -4.09 -5.97 -6.00
N PRO A 49 -3.77 -7.21 -5.59
CA PRO A 49 -3.19 -8.19 -6.50
C PRO A 49 -4.24 -8.68 -7.49
N ASN A 50 -3.82 -9.04 -8.71
CA ASN A 50 -4.71 -9.55 -9.75
C ASN A 50 -5.99 -8.68 -9.95
N ALA A 51 -5.77 -7.36 -10.05
CA ALA A 51 -6.83 -6.36 -10.10
C ALA A 51 -7.84 -6.51 -11.26
N SER A 52 -7.39 -7.09 -12.37
CA SER A 52 -8.17 -7.39 -13.58
C SER A 52 -8.65 -8.85 -13.66
N PHE A 53 -8.41 -9.66 -12.62
CA PHE A 53 -8.83 -11.07 -12.53
C PHE A 53 -8.22 -12.05 -13.56
N ASP A 54 -7.29 -11.61 -14.40
CA ASP A 54 -6.70 -12.40 -15.50
C ASP A 54 -5.84 -13.58 -15.04
N HIS A 55 -5.28 -13.50 -13.84
CA HIS A 55 -4.41 -14.55 -13.32
C HIS A 55 -5.22 -15.63 -12.61
N ALA A 56 -5.71 -16.59 -13.41
CA ALA A 56 -6.48 -17.72 -12.91
C ALA A 56 -5.70 -19.05 -12.95
N THR A 57 -5.95 -19.91 -11.95
CA THR A 57 -5.38 -21.26 -11.87
C THR A 57 -5.95 -22.21 -12.92
N SER A 58 -7.20 -21.99 -13.35
CA SER A 58 -7.86 -22.67 -14.46
C SER A 58 -9.04 -21.84 -14.97
N CYS A 59 -9.56 -22.20 -16.15
CA CYS A 59 -10.73 -21.53 -16.72
C CYS A 59 -12.03 -21.93 -15.98
N PRO A 60 -12.95 -20.99 -15.74
CA PRO A 60 -14.21 -21.28 -15.09
C PRO A 60 -15.09 -22.17 -15.97
N ARG A 61 -15.87 -23.02 -15.32
CA ARG A 61 -16.77 -24.02 -15.88
C ARG A 61 -18.18 -23.87 -15.33
N THR A 62 -18.30 -23.46 -14.07
CA THR A 62 -19.57 -23.32 -13.34
C THR A 62 -19.62 -22.02 -12.55
N GLU A 63 -20.77 -21.75 -11.93
CA GLU A 63 -20.99 -20.60 -11.07
C GLU A 63 -20.12 -20.64 -9.80
N GLY A 64 -19.86 -19.48 -9.19
CA GLY A 64 -19.19 -19.40 -7.89
C GLY A 64 -17.67 -19.63 -7.89
N GLU A 65 -17.01 -19.62 -9.05
CA GLU A 65 -15.60 -19.99 -9.22
C GLU A 65 -14.61 -18.78 -9.17
N VAL A 66 -14.97 -17.67 -8.52
CA VAL A 66 -14.06 -16.51 -8.36
C VAL A 66 -12.72 -16.85 -7.70
N ASP A 67 -12.67 -17.86 -6.82
CA ASP A 67 -11.44 -18.33 -6.17
C ASP A 67 -10.37 -18.84 -7.16
N LEU A 68 -10.76 -19.15 -8.41
CA LEU A 68 -9.80 -19.52 -9.45
C LEU A 68 -8.88 -18.36 -9.80
N ALA A 69 -9.37 -17.10 -9.71
CA ALA A 69 -8.62 -15.87 -9.95
C ALA A 69 -7.78 -15.49 -8.72
N ILE A 70 -6.71 -16.23 -8.46
CA ILE A 70 -5.89 -16.04 -7.25
C ILE A 70 -5.31 -14.61 -7.14
N PRO A 71 -5.31 -13.99 -5.93
CA PRO A 71 -5.73 -14.52 -4.64
C PRO A 71 -7.15 -14.10 -4.21
N TRP A 72 -8.06 -13.85 -5.15
CA TRP A 72 -9.45 -13.49 -4.83
C TRP A 72 -10.18 -14.61 -4.10
N LEU A 73 -11.16 -14.22 -3.28
CA LEU A 73 -11.91 -15.05 -2.36
C LEU A 73 -13.41 -14.96 -2.65
N ASN A 74 -14.05 -16.11 -2.79
CA ASN A 74 -15.49 -16.27 -2.67
C ASN A 74 -15.85 -16.13 -1.19
N THR A 75 -16.34 -14.95 -0.81
CA THR A 75 -16.58 -14.64 0.61
C THR A 75 -18.02 -14.91 1.00
N GLN A 76 -18.96 -14.81 0.05
CA GLN A 76 -20.38 -15.07 0.28
C GLN A 76 -21.09 -15.48 -1.01
N LEU A 77 -21.82 -16.60 -0.95
CA LEU A 77 -22.62 -17.20 -2.03
C LEU A 77 -21.77 -17.64 -3.23
N THR A 78 -22.11 -17.21 -4.45
CA THR A 78 -21.62 -17.78 -5.72
C THR A 78 -21.16 -16.72 -6.73
N PRO A 79 -20.32 -15.73 -6.35
CA PRO A 79 -19.73 -14.79 -7.30
C PRO A 79 -19.07 -15.50 -8.48
N ASP A 80 -19.39 -15.08 -9.69
CA ASP A 80 -18.98 -15.77 -10.91
C ASP A 80 -17.73 -15.14 -11.53
N LEU A 81 -16.84 -16.00 -12.01
CA LEU A 81 -15.67 -15.58 -12.79
C LEU A 81 -15.97 -15.71 -14.28
N PHE A 82 -15.66 -14.67 -15.05
CA PHE A 82 -15.77 -14.68 -16.51
C PHE A 82 -14.38 -14.55 -17.11
N LEU A 83 -13.96 -15.52 -17.92
CA LEU A 83 -12.66 -15.48 -18.62
C LEU A 83 -12.83 -15.84 -20.10
N ARG A 84 -11.98 -15.30 -20.96
CA ARG A 84 -11.91 -15.69 -22.40
C ARG A 84 -11.70 -17.18 -22.63
N CYS A 85 -11.00 -17.84 -21.70
CA CYS A 85 -10.62 -19.24 -21.84
C CYS A 85 -11.72 -20.24 -21.41
N ALA A 86 -12.85 -19.76 -20.85
CA ALA A 86 -13.96 -20.61 -20.45
C ALA A 86 -14.51 -21.42 -21.65
N GLU A 87 -14.72 -22.72 -21.43
CA GLU A 87 -15.37 -23.60 -22.42
C GLU A 87 -16.89 -23.49 -22.35
N ASN A 88 -17.42 -23.19 -21.17
CA ASN A 88 -18.84 -22.92 -20.97
C ASN A 88 -19.12 -21.47 -21.37
N GLU A 89 -19.92 -21.31 -22.43
CA GLU A 89 -20.29 -20.01 -22.98
C GLU A 89 -20.90 -19.09 -21.90
N ASN A 90 -21.62 -19.61 -20.90
CA ASN A 90 -22.20 -18.77 -19.84
C ASN A 90 -21.18 -18.00 -19.00
N PHE A 91 -19.91 -18.43 -18.96
CA PHE A 91 -18.82 -17.80 -18.18
C PHE A 91 -17.68 -17.30 -19.08
N LYS A 92 -17.95 -17.24 -20.39
CA LYS A 92 -16.97 -16.86 -21.39
C LYS A 92 -17.07 -15.39 -21.70
N VAL A 93 -15.91 -14.81 -21.98
CA VAL A 93 -15.77 -13.42 -22.41
C VAL A 93 -15.50 -13.35 -23.92
N PRO A 94 -16.12 -12.40 -24.65
CA PRO A 94 -17.22 -11.51 -24.19
C PRO A 94 -18.46 -12.33 -23.84
N THR A 95 -19.26 -11.84 -22.88
CA THR A 95 -20.48 -12.54 -22.45
C THR A 95 -21.37 -12.86 -23.65
N PRO A 96 -21.80 -14.12 -23.83
CA PRO A 96 -22.71 -14.49 -24.91
C PRO A 96 -24.17 -14.40 -24.49
N ARG A 97 -24.48 -13.86 -23.30
CA ARG A 97 -25.87 -13.59 -22.87
C ARG A 97 -26.52 -12.72 -23.94
N LYS A 98 -27.73 -13.10 -24.35
CA LYS A 98 -28.40 -12.60 -25.58
C LYS A 98 -28.46 -11.07 -25.73
N CYS A 99 -28.34 -10.32 -24.65
CA CYS A 99 -28.43 -8.86 -24.67
C CYS A 99 -27.29 -8.11 -23.98
N THR A 100 -26.35 -8.83 -23.35
CA THR A 100 -25.13 -8.23 -22.81
C THR A 100 -23.94 -8.76 -23.59
N TYR A 101 -23.40 -7.96 -24.50
CA TYR A 101 -22.07 -8.17 -25.08
C TYR A 101 -21.10 -7.28 -24.30
N LEU A 102 -20.38 -7.84 -23.33
CA LEU A 102 -19.42 -7.11 -22.52
C LEU A 102 -18.02 -7.68 -22.68
N GLU A 103 -17.15 -6.89 -23.28
CA GLU A 103 -15.70 -7.12 -23.22
C GLU A 103 -15.15 -6.66 -21.86
N PRO A 104 -14.05 -7.26 -21.37
CA PRO A 104 -13.37 -6.79 -20.17
C PRO A 104 -12.96 -5.34 -20.33
N HIS A 105 -12.92 -4.61 -19.22
CA HIS A 105 -12.39 -3.26 -19.24
C HIS A 105 -10.89 -3.31 -19.54
N SER A 106 -10.18 -4.26 -18.93
CA SER A 106 -8.81 -4.62 -19.31
C SER A 106 -8.61 -6.14 -19.29
N GLY A 107 -7.54 -6.61 -19.94
CA GLY A 107 -7.18 -8.03 -19.89
C GLY A 107 -8.14 -9.02 -20.57
N ASP A 108 -8.31 -10.15 -19.92
CA ASP A 108 -8.94 -11.38 -20.38
C ASP A 108 -10.18 -11.79 -19.55
N GLY A 109 -10.49 -11.09 -18.46
CA GLY A 109 -11.59 -11.48 -17.57
C GLY A 109 -12.15 -10.38 -16.68
N TYR A 110 -13.18 -10.74 -15.92
CA TYR A 110 -13.81 -9.93 -14.87
C TYR A 110 -14.70 -10.81 -13.99
N VAL A 111 -15.28 -10.25 -12.94
CA VAL A 111 -16.16 -10.96 -12.01
C VAL A 111 -17.58 -10.41 -12.07
N GLY A 112 -18.57 -11.28 -11.90
CA GLY A 112 -19.97 -10.92 -11.73
C GLY A 112 -20.47 -11.16 -10.31
N LEU A 113 -21.36 -10.29 -9.84
CA LEU A 113 -21.86 -10.26 -8.47
C LEU A 113 -23.35 -9.93 -8.46
N ALA A 114 -24.15 -10.73 -7.75
CA ALA A 114 -25.50 -10.33 -7.38
C ALA A 114 -25.47 -9.28 -6.25
N THR A 115 -26.06 -8.11 -6.48
CA THR A 115 -25.95 -6.94 -5.58
C THR A 115 -27.25 -6.54 -4.89
N TYR A 116 -28.38 -7.15 -5.27
CA TYR A 116 -29.70 -6.84 -4.70
C TYR A 116 -30.58 -8.08 -4.53
N GLY A 117 -31.44 -8.06 -3.51
CA GLY A 117 -32.33 -9.16 -3.16
C GLY A 117 -31.69 -10.19 -2.22
N ASN A 118 -32.28 -11.39 -2.18
CA ASN A 118 -31.91 -12.44 -1.22
C ASN A 118 -30.59 -13.16 -1.52
N THR A 119 -29.95 -12.84 -2.65
CA THR A 119 -28.77 -13.55 -3.17
C THR A 119 -27.56 -12.62 -3.26
N ARG A 120 -27.41 -11.66 -2.34
CA ARG A 120 -26.25 -10.74 -2.37
C ARG A 120 -24.93 -11.49 -2.15
N GLU A 121 -24.03 -11.31 -3.09
CA GLU A 121 -22.71 -11.92 -3.09
C GLU A 121 -21.64 -10.95 -2.59
N VAL A 122 -20.50 -11.51 -2.17
CA VAL A 122 -19.33 -10.75 -1.70
C VAL A 122 -18.07 -11.40 -2.21
N ILE A 123 -17.18 -10.59 -2.78
CA ILE A 123 -15.81 -10.98 -3.10
C ILE A 123 -14.82 -10.25 -2.21
N GLY A 124 -13.71 -10.92 -1.92
CA GLY A 124 -12.66 -10.39 -1.05
C GLY A 124 -11.27 -10.70 -1.60
N VAL A 125 -10.28 -9.91 -1.20
CA VAL A 125 -8.89 -10.12 -1.61
C VAL A 125 -7.92 -9.60 -0.55
N PRO A 126 -6.84 -10.33 -0.22
CA PRO A 126 -5.78 -9.77 0.61
C PRO A 126 -5.05 -8.67 -0.15
N LEU A 127 -4.77 -7.55 0.51
CA LEU A 127 -3.88 -6.52 -0.02
C LEU A 127 -2.43 -7.05 -0.02
N ILE A 128 -1.62 -6.58 -0.97
CA ILE A 128 -0.18 -6.90 -1.04
C ILE A 128 0.53 -6.54 0.28
N ARG A 129 0.08 -5.46 0.93
CA ARG A 129 0.49 -5.04 2.27
C ARG A 129 -0.65 -4.26 2.95
N PRO A 130 -0.69 -4.22 4.29
CA PRO A 130 -1.70 -3.44 5.02
C PRO A 130 -1.65 -1.94 4.68
N LEU A 131 -2.78 -1.26 4.80
CA LEU A 131 -2.81 0.20 4.70
C LEU A 131 -2.21 0.84 5.96
N GLU A 132 -1.56 1.99 5.77
CA GLU A 132 -0.87 2.71 6.82
C GLU A 132 -1.79 3.75 7.46
N LYS A 133 -1.89 3.71 8.79
CA LYS A 133 -2.75 4.63 9.55
C LYS A 133 -2.46 6.09 9.20
N GLY A 134 -3.51 6.83 8.87
CA GLY A 134 -3.46 8.26 8.55
C GLY A 134 -2.98 8.60 7.14
N LYS A 135 -2.64 7.61 6.30
CA LYS A 135 -2.31 7.82 4.89
C LYS A 135 -3.57 7.84 4.03
N SER A 136 -3.53 8.65 2.98
CA SER A 136 -4.60 8.82 1.99
C SER A 136 -4.39 7.88 0.80
N TYR A 137 -5.45 7.21 0.38
CA TYR A 137 -5.47 6.26 -0.72
C TYR A 137 -6.54 6.65 -1.74
N PHE A 138 -6.19 6.55 -3.02
CA PHE A 138 -7.12 6.56 -4.13
C PHE A 138 -7.70 5.15 -4.30
N LEU A 139 -9.01 5.07 -4.35
CA LEU A 139 -9.77 3.84 -4.50
C LEU A 139 -10.49 3.89 -5.83
N GLN A 140 -10.48 2.78 -6.57
CA GLN A 140 -11.23 2.65 -7.82
C GLN A 140 -11.66 1.21 -8.08
N PHE A 141 -12.78 1.05 -8.78
CA PHE A 141 -13.13 -0.17 -9.51
C PHE A 141 -14.09 0.21 -10.63
N TRP A 142 -14.15 -0.60 -11.67
CA TRP A 142 -15.07 -0.40 -12.79
C TRP A 142 -16.27 -1.30 -12.64
N VAL A 143 -17.45 -0.76 -12.93
CA VAL A 143 -18.71 -1.49 -12.87
C VAL A 143 -19.43 -1.43 -14.22
N ALA A 144 -19.92 -2.57 -14.67
CA ALA A 144 -20.90 -2.67 -15.73
C ALA A 144 -22.14 -3.41 -15.22
N ILE A 145 -23.29 -3.19 -15.84
CA ILE A 145 -24.55 -3.82 -15.46
C ILE A 145 -24.90 -4.92 -16.46
N ASP A 146 -25.51 -6.02 -15.99
CA ASP A 146 -26.07 -7.03 -16.89
C ASP A 146 -27.37 -6.50 -17.53
N ASP A 147 -27.41 -6.43 -18.86
CA ASP A 147 -28.61 -6.10 -19.62
C ASP A 147 -29.48 -7.35 -19.81
N VAL A 148 -30.59 -7.35 -19.09
CA VAL A 148 -31.44 -8.52 -18.99
C VAL A 148 -32.58 -8.43 -20.00
N CYS A 149 -32.52 -9.25 -21.06
CA CYS A 149 -33.60 -9.31 -22.05
C CYS A 149 -34.43 -10.60 -22.05
N ASP A 150 -34.22 -11.48 -21.07
CA ASP A 150 -35.13 -12.59 -20.86
C ASP A 150 -36.29 -12.18 -19.96
N ARG A 151 -37.52 -12.55 -20.33
CA ARG A 151 -38.77 -12.05 -19.72
C ARG A 151 -38.96 -12.49 -18.26
N TRP A 152 -38.12 -13.39 -17.77
CA TRP A 152 -38.17 -13.98 -16.43
C TRP A 152 -37.23 -13.28 -15.45
N ASP A 153 -36.15 -12.69 -15.96
CA ASP A 153 -35.22 -11.90 -15.18
C ASP A 153 -35.60 -10.42 -15.39
N ARG A 154 -36.17 -9.83 -14.34
CA ARG A 154 -36.75 -8.50 -14.39
C ARG A 154 -35.59 -7.51 -14.29
N GLY A 155 -35.06 -7.05 -15.42
CA GLY A 155 -33.97 -6.07 -15.50
C GLY A 155 -34.13 -5.03 -14.39
N THR A 156 -33.34 -5.20 -13.33
CA THR A 156 -33.40 -4.41 -12.12
C THR A 156 -32.05 -3.78 -12.00
N TYR A 157 -32.05 -2.46 -11.81
CA TYR A 157 -30.84 -1.70 -11.67
C TYR A 157 -30.87 -1.02 -10.32
N THR A 158 -29.74 -1.08 -9.63
CA THR A 158 -29.59 -0.40 -8.34
C THR A 158 -28.62 0.76 -8.38
N ASP A 159 -28.59 1.50 -7.28
CA ASP A 159 -27.65 2.59 -7.05
C ASP A 159 -26.55 2.21 -6.05
N ALA A 160 -26.42 0.95 -5.63
CA ALA A 160 -25.63 0.59 -4.46
C ALA A 160 -24.61 -0.52 -4.74
N ILE A 161 -23.35 -0.10 -4.83
CA ILE A 161 -22.18 -0.97 -4.83
C ILE A 161 -21.02 -0.19 -4.23
N GLY A 162 -20.17 -0.86 -3.46
CA GLY A 162 -19.01 -0.25 -2.86
C GLY A 162 -17.90 -1.23 -2.58
N LEU A 163 -16.80 -0.69 -2.08
CA LEU A 163 -15.72 -1.46 -1.51
C LEU A 163 -15.43 -1.00 -0.08
N GLY A 164 -14.93 -1.92 0.75
CA GLY A 164 -14.56 -1.67 2.13
C GLY A 164 -13.38 -2.53 2.56
N PHE A 165 -12.86 -2.28 3.76
CA PHE A 165 -11.69 -2.98 4.27
C PHE A 165 -11.96 -3.72 5.59
N GLY A 166 -11.27 -4.86 5.77
CA GLY A 166 -11.27 -5.66 6.99
C GLY A 166 -9.86 -6.07 7.44
N GLU A 167 -9.75 -6.58 8.67
CA GLU A 167 -8.49 -7.04 9.27
C GLU A 167 -8.05 -8.44 8.80
N ASP A 168 -9.01 -9.28 8.40
CA ASP A 168 -8.80 -10.64 7.90
C ASP A 168 -9.88 -11.01 6.86
N ASN A 169 -9.87 -12.24 6.35
CA ASN A 169 -10.80 -12.72 5.33
C ASN A 169 -12.23 -13.02 5.83
N TYR A 170 -12.48 -12.95 7.14
CA TYR A 170 -13.79 -13.15 7.75
C TYR A 170 -14.41 -11.83 8.25
N ASP A 171 -13.59 -10.81 8.43
CA ASP A 171 -13.97 -9.47 8.84
C ASP A 171 -14.55 -8.64 7.69
N ILE A 172 -15.73 -9.05 7.19
CA ILE A 172 -16.44 -8.30 6.15
C ILE A 172 -16.98 -6.99 6.76
N PRO A 173 -16.59 -5.81 6.26
CA PRO A 173 -16.99 -4.54 6.85
C PRO A 173 -18.49 -4.27 6.74
N GLU A 174 -19.04 -3.66 7.79
CA GLU A 174 -20.42 -3.17 7.80
C GLU A 174 -20.59 -1.90 6.95
N TYR A 175 -19.56 -1.05 6.90
CA TYR A 175 -19.60 0.24 6.21
C TYR A 175 -18.57 0.32 5.05
N PRO A 176 -18.91 0.96 3.93
CA PRO A 176 -18.00 1.09 2.80
C PRO A 176 -16.90 2.13 3.07
N ALA A 177 -15.73 1.90 2.49
CA ALA A 177 -14.68 2.90 2.34
C ALA A 177 -14.91 3.78 1.10
N LEU A 178 -15.51 3.21 0.06
CA LEU A 178 -15.97 3.89 -1.15
C LEU A 178 -17.30 3.27 -1.57
N GLU A 179 -18.28 4.10 -1.90
CA GLU A 179 -19.61 3.67 -2.30
C GLU A 179 -20.15 4.56 -3.41
N HIS A 180 -20.74 3.95 -4.44
CA HIS A 180 -21.61 4.67 -5.37
C HIS A 180 -23.04 4.64 -4.84
N ARG A 181 -23.72 5.80 -4.82
CA ARG A 181 -25.07 6.00 -4.27
C ARG A 181 -25.83 7.14 -4.94
N GLY A 182 -27.16 7.06 -4.91
CA GLY A 182 -28.07 8.15 -5.30
C GLY A 182 -28.36 8.25 -6.80
N THR A 183 -27.66 7.48 -7.62
CA THR A 183 -27.87 7.42 -9.07
C THR A 183 -27.88 5.98 -9.55
N ILE A 184 -28.95 5.57 -10.23
CA ILE A 184 -29.09 4.24 -10.80
C ILE A 184 -28.12 4.06 -11.98
N PHE A 185 -27.41 2.93 -12.02
CA PHE A 185 -26.68 2.53 -13.22
C PHE A 185 -27.66 2.18 -14.33
N ARG A 186 -27.68 2.95 -15.42
CA ARG A 186 -28.54 2.70 -16.60
C ARG A 186 -27.75 2.56 -17.89
N ASP A 187 -26.44 2.78 -17.82
CA ASP A 187 -25.59 2.63 -18.99
C ASP A 187 -25.26 1.14 -19.17
N THR A 188 -26.01 0.50 -20.06
CA THR A 188 -25.77 -0.90 -20.45
C THR A 188 -24.71 -1.03 -21.54
N ALA A 189 -24.15 0.08 -22.04
CA ALA A 189 -23.24 0.10 -23.18
C ALA A 189 -21.76 0.01 -22.80
N GLY A 190 -21.40 0.03 -21.51
CA GLY A 190 -20.00 -0.11 -21.10
C GLY A 190 -19.73 0.01 -19.60
N TRP A 191 -18.45 0.13 -19.29
CA TRP A 191 -17.93 0.22 -17.94
C TRP A 191 -18.01 1.66 -17.40
N THR A 192 -18.47 1.80 -16.16
CA THR A 192 -18.51 3.04 -15.40
C THR A 192 -17.49 2.99 -14.25
N PRO A 193 -16.59 3.96 -14.11
CA PRO A 193 -15.63 3.97 -13.03
C PRO A 193 -16.30 4.48 -11.74
N ILE A 194 -16.08 3.77 -10.64
CA ILE A 194 -16.41 4.22 -9.29
C ILE A 194 -15.08 4.48 -8.61
N PHE A 195 -14.86 5.72 -8.18
CA PHE A 195 -13.62 6.10 -7.54
C PHE A 195 -13.82 7.16 -6.46
N GLY A 196 -12.82 7.27 -5.60
CA GLY A 196 -12.80 8.26 -4.54
C GLY A 196 -11.53 8.15 -3.73
N CYS A 197 -11.59 8.69 -2.52
CA CYS A 197 -10.45 8.73 -1.63
C CYS A 197 -10.81 8.13 -0.27
N TYR A 198 -9.81 7.59 0.42
CA TYR A 198 -9.97 7.01 1.76
C TYR A 198 -8.75 7.31 2.63
N ILE A 199 -8.98 7.62 3.91
CA ILE A 199 -7.94 7.81 4.92
C ILE A 199 -7.90 6.56 5.79
N ALA A 200 -6.78 5.85 5.78
CA ALA A 200 -6.68 4.55 6.44
C ALA A 200 -6.59 4.66 7.97
N ASN A 201 -7.14 3.66 8.66
CA ASN A 201 -7.13 3.52 10.11
C ASN A 201 -5.96 2.66 10.62
N GLY A 202 -5.27 1.93 9.72
CA GLY A 202 -4.10 1.09 10.00
C GLY A 202 -4.42 -0.38 10.28
N LYS A 203 -5.66 -0.80 10.01
CA LYS A 203 -6.18 -2.15 10.27
C LYS A 203 -6.50 -2.90 8.98
N GLU A 204 -6.57 -2.19 7.87
CA GLU A 204 -7.00 -2.66 6.57
C GLU A 204 -5.97 -3.62 5.97
N LYS A 205 -6.30 -4.91 5.88
CA LYS A 205 -5.48 -5.96 5.26
C LYS A 205 -6.19 -6.69 4.13
N TYR A 206 -7.52 -6.69 4.16
CA TYR A 206 -8.38 -7.27 3.12
C TYR A 206 -9.30 -6.20 2.56
N LEU A 207 -9.57 -6.30 1.26
CA LEU A 207 -10.57 -5.51 0.56
C LEU A 207 -11.77 -6.42 0.25
N PHE A 208 -12.98 -5.87 0.37
CA PHE A 208 -14.23 -6.54 0.02
C PHE A 208 -15.08 -5.65 -0.87
N ILE A 209 -15.75 -6.25 -1.87
CA ILE A 209 -16.69 -5.56 -2.75
C ILE A 209 -18.08 -6.18 -2.59
N LYS A 210 -19.08 -5.34 -2.31
CA LYS A 210 -20.48 -5.74 -2.10
C LYS A 210 -21.43 -4.54 -2.19
N ASN A 211 -22.72 -4.81 -2.12
CA ASN A 211 -23.70 -3.81 -1.68
C ASN A 211 -23.70 -3.74 -0.14
N PHE A 212 -23.44 -2.55 0.40
CA PHE A 212 -23.37 -2.30 1.85
C PHE A 212 -24.73 -1.93 2.47
N GLN A 213 -25.75 -1.74 1.64
CA GLN A 213 -27.07 -1.29 2.05
C GLN A 213 -28.05 -2.45 2.16
N SER A 214 -29.04 -2.29 3.04
CA SER A 214 -30.23 -3.15 3.00
C SER A 214 -31.07 -2.87 1.76
N ASP A 215 -32.03 -3.76 1.45
CA ASP A 215 -32.98 -3.57 0.35
C ASP A 215 -33.76 -2.26 0.50
N ASP A 216 -34.27 -1.98 1.70
CA ASP A 216 -35.05 -0.76 1.99
C ASP A 216 -34.24 0.53 1.84
N HIS A 217 -32.90 0.42 1.87
CA HIS A 217 -31.99 1.54 1.65
C HIS A 217 -31.34 1.53 0.27
N THR A 218 -31.54 0.50 -0.56
CA THR A 218 -31.04 0.45 -1.94
C THR A 218 -32.10 1.05 -2.88
N LEU A 219 -31.75 2.07 -3.67
CA LEU A 219 -32.65 2.50 -4.74
C LEU A 219 -32.60 1.45 -5.83
N ALA A 220 -33.75 0.87 -6.15
CA ALA A 220 -33.87 -0.14 -7.18
C ALA A 220 -35.00 0.23 -8.14
N VAL A 221 -34.76 0.07 -9.44
CA VAL A 221 -35.76 0.30 -10.49
C VAL A 221 -35.79 -0.88 -11.44
N SER A 222 -36.97 -1.21 -11.96
CA SER A 222 -37.10 -2.21 -13.02
C SER A 222 -37.29 -1.54 -14.38
N ASP A 223 -36.83 -2.20 -15.44
CA ASP A 223 -37.13 -1.82 -16.83
C ASP A 223 -38.62 -1.70 -17.12
N ASP A 224 -39.41 -2.61 -16.54
CA ASP A 224 -40.87 -2.50 -16.57
C ASP A 224 -41.34 -1.78 -15.30
N PRO A 225 -41.87 -0.53 -15.41
CA PRO A 225 -42.36 0.21 -14.26
C PRO A 225 -43.53 -0.47 -13.53
N ALA A 226 -44.17 -1.48 -14.13
CA ALA A 226 -45.22 -2.27 -13.51
C ALA A 226 -44.68 -3.39 -12.59
N LEU A 227 -43.38 -3.67 -12.63
CA LEU A 227 -42.75 -4.74 -11.88
C LEU A 227 -41.98 -4.22 -10.66
N THR A 228 -42.00 -5.01 -9.60
CA THR A 228 -41.15 -4.78 -8.43
C THR A 228 -39.73 -5.27 -8.73
N PRO A 229 -38.69 -4.46 -8.44
CA PRO A 229 -37.30 -4.87 -8.44
C PRO A 229 -37.07 -6.08 -7.53
N VAL A 230 -36.30 -7.08 -7.98
CA VAL A 230 -36.08 -8.33 -7.21
C VAL A 230 -34.64 -8.83 -7.20
N PHE A 231 -33.84 -8.50 -8.21
CA PHE A 231 -32.50 -9.06 -8.39
C PHE A 231 -31.67 -8.21 -9.34
N ASP A 232 -30.51 -7.76 -8.89
CA ASP A 232 -29.54 -6.99 -9.70
C ASP A 232 -28.21 -7.75 -9.76
N TYR A 233 -27.54 -7.66 -10.91
CA TYR A 233 -26.29 -8.35 -11.19
C TYR A 233 -25.32 -7.40 -11.89
N MET A 234 -24.16 -7.20 -11.28
CA MET A 234 -23.14 -6.25 -11.71
C MET A 234 -21.83 -6.96 -12.00
N TYR A 235 -21.12 -6.49 -13.03
CA TYR A 235 -19.76 -6.91 -13.36
C TYR A 235 -18.76 -5.92 -12.76
N ILE A 236 -17.63 -6.44 -12.29
CA ILE A 236 -16.54 -5.70 -11.64
C ILE A 236 -15.22 -6.02 -12.32
N ASP A 237 -14.44 -4.98 -12.63
CA ASP A 237 -13.11 -5.10 -13.22
C ASP A 237 -12.17 -3.97 -12.71
N ASP A 238 -10.87 -4.13 -12.92
CA ASP A 238 -9.81 -3.15 -12.66
C ASP A 238 -9.91 -2.47 -11.28
N VAL A 239 -9.83 -3.27 -10.23
CA VAL A 239 -9.90 -2.82 -8.84
C VAL A 239 -8.57 -2.23 -8.40
N ALA A 240 -8.58 -1.01 -7.87
CA ALA A 240 -7.38 -0.31 -7.45
C ALA A 240 -7.46 0.26 -6.03
N VAL A 241 -6.38 0.04 -5.28
CA VAL A 241 -6.07 0.72 -4.03
C VAL A 241 -4.65 1.27 -4.16
N ILE A 242 -4.55 2.56 -4.40
CA ILE A 242 -3.32 3.25 -4.78
C ILE A 242 -3.01 4.31 -3.73
N PRO A 243 -1.83 4.31 -3.09
CA PRO A 243 -1.41 5.43 -2.26
C PRO A 243 -1.48 6.76 -3.02
N MET A 244 -2.08 7.81 -2.43
CA MET A 244 -2.14 9.13 -3.07
C MET A 244 -0.77 9.83 -3.13
N ASN A 245 0.27 9.23 -2.55
CA ASN A 245 1.66 9.59 -2.74
C ASN A 245 2.36 8.61 -3.71
N PRO A 246 2.31 8.84 -5.03
CA PRO A 246 2.69 7.81 -5.99
C PRO A 246 4.21 7.59 -6.10
N TYR A 247 5.03 8.52 -5.63
CA TYR A 247 6.48 8.48 -5.83
C TYR A 247 7.23 7.91 -4.64
N PRO A 248 8.37 7.23 -4.89
CA PRO A 248 9.39 7.05 -3.87
C PRO A 248 9.85 8.39 -3.29
N ASP A 249 10.34 8.37 -2.06
CA ASP A 249 10.88 9.56 -1.40
C ASP A 249 12.18 10.06 -2.07
N THR A 250 12.89 9.18 -2.80
CA THR A 250 14.13 9.52 -3.51
C THR A 250 14.11 9.02 -4.96
N LEU A 251 14.54 9.85 -5.90
CA LEU A 251 14.69 9.51 -7.32
C LEU A 251 16.10 9.85 -7.85
N PRO A 252 16.75 8.97 -8.64
CA PRO A 252 18.01 9.29 -9.29
C PRO A 252 17.79 10.19 -10.52
N PHE A 253 18.66 11.17 -10.73
CA PHE A 253 18.70 12.05 -11.90
C PHE A 253 20.02 11.89 -12.66
N CYS A 254 19.90 11.57 -13.95
CA CYS A 254 20.97 10.96 -14.75
C CYS A 254 21.11 11.69 -16.09
N GLY A 255 21.05 13.02 -16.01
CA GLY A 255 21.17 13.96 -17.13
C GLY A 255 19.93 14.11 -18.01
N SER A 256 18.90 13.28 -17.83
CA SER A 256 17.64 13.35 -18.58
C SER A 256 16.48 13.84 -17.70
N PRO A 257 15.60 14.73 -18.20
CA PRO A 257 14.47 15.21 -17.42
C PRO A 257 13.55 14.08 -16.94
N ILE A 258 13.12 14.15 -15.68
CA ILE A 258 12.17 13.21 -15.08
C ILE A 258 10.76 13.81 -15.19
N LEU A 259 9.80 13.02 -15.63
CA LEU A 259 8.38 13.39 -15.60
C LEU A 259 7.73 12.83 -14.35
N LEU A 260 7.34 13.70 -13.44
CA LEU A 260 6.47 13.37 -12.31
C LEU A 260 5.03 13.53 -12.76
N GLU A 261 4.32 12.42 -13.02
CA GLU A 261 2.88 12.40 -13.32
C GLU A 261 2.08 11.82 -12.15
N ALA A 262 1.15 12.61 -11.60
CA ALA A 262 0.33 12.20 -10.45
C ALA A 262 -1.14 12.14 -10.88
N ALA A 263 -1.46 11.51 -12.02
CA ALA A 263 -2.76 11.58 -12.70
C ALA A 263 -3.89 10.81 -11.98
N ILE A 264 -4.34 11.31 -10.84
CA ILE A 264 -5.53 10.85 -10.12
C ILE A 264 -6.75 11.60 -10.68
N PRO A 265 -7.78 10.92 -11.19
CA PRO A 265 -9.00 11.55 -11.67
C PRO A 265 -9.62 12.51 -10.64
N ASP A 266 -10.06 13.68 -11.10
CA ASP A 266 -10.69 14.75 -10.31
C ASP A 266 -9.87 15.31 -9.14
N ALA A 267 -8.61 14.92 -8.99
CA ALA A 267 -7.72 15.50 -8.00
C ALA A 267 -7.21 16.88 -8.42
N THR A 268 -6.84 17.68 -7.43
CA THR A 268 -6.16 18.97 -7.61
C THR A 268 -4.76 18.92 -7.03
N TYR A 269 -3.86 19.69 -7.62
CA TYR A 269 -2.43 19.66 -7.34
C TYR A 269 -1.94 21.03 -6.92
N LEU A 270 -0.97 21.05 -6.02
CA LEU A 270 -0.18 22.24 -5.72
C LEU A 270 1.29 21.84 -5.54
N TRP A 271 2.09 22.17 -6.55
CA TRP A 271 3.53 21.98 -6.52
C TRP A 271 4.25 23.10 -5.75
N ASP A 272 5.47 22.85 -5.28
CA ASP A 272 6.30 23.87 -4.59
C ASP A 272 6.59 25.15 -5.41
N ASN A 273 6.40 25.11 -6.74
CA ASN A 273 6.55 26.23 -7.65
C ASN A 273 5.23 26.94 -7.95
N ASN A 274 4.17 26.63 -7.19
CA ASN A 274 2.79 27.08 -7.36
C ASN A 274 2.08 26.58 -8.63
N SER A 275 2.65 25.62 -9.36
CA SER A 275 1.92 24.96 -10.45
C SER A 275 0.77 24.12 -9.90
N THR A 276 -0.32 24.07 -10.65
CA THR A 276 -1.49 23.22 -10.39
C THR A 276 -1.68 22.11 -11.42
N ASP A 277 -0.69 21.92 -12.31
CA ASP A 277 -0.73 20.86 -13.31
C ASP A 277 -0.60 19.48 -12.65
N SER A 278 -1.24 18.46 -13.25
CA SER A 278 -1.11 17.07 -12.81
C SER A 278 0.26 16.44 -13.12
N ILE A 279 1.11 17.18 -13.83
CA ILE A 279 2.45 16.76 -14.24
C ILE A 279 3.49 17.81 -13.86
N ARG A 280 4.72 17.35 -13.62
CA ARG A 280 5.89 18.21 -13.45
C ARG A 280 7.13 17.61 -14.10
N TRP A 281 7.79 18.41 -14.93
CA TRP A 281 9.14 18.10 -15.41
C TRP A 281 10.19 18.55 -14.41
N VAL A 282 11.08 17.63 -14.05
CA VAL A 282 12.25 17.85 -13.21
C VAL A 282 13.48 17.86 -14.09
N HIS A 283 14.20 18.99 -14.10
CA HIS A 283 15.41 19.19 -14.91
C HIS A 283 16.70 19.20 -14.09
N ASP A 284 16.59 19.29 -12.77
CA ASP A 284 17.71 19.47 -11.87
C ASP A 284 17.50 18.59 -10.63
N ALA A 285 18.58 18.24 -9.94
CA ALA A 285 18.49 17.63 -8.62
C ALA A 285 18.03 18.64 -7.56
N GLY A 286 17.38 18.14 -6.51
CA GLY A 286 16.83 18.97 -5.45
C GLY A 286 15.63 18.36 -4.75
N ASN A 287 15.03 19.16 -3.87
CA ASN A 287 13.82 18.77 -3.15
C ASN A 287 12.59 19.31 -3.89
N TYR A 288 11.65 18.42 -4.14
CA TYR A 288 10.38 18.71 -4.77
C TYR A 288 9.24 18.36 -3.82
N ARG A 289 8.15 19.12 -3.90
CA ARG A 289 6.94 18.85 -3.11
C ARG A 289 5.68 19.02 -3.96
N VAL A 290 4.73 18.14 -3.74
CA VAL A 290 3.36 18.24 -4.26
C VAL A 290 2.35 17.96 -3.16
N THR A 291 1.31 18.79 -3.11
CA THR A 291 0.10 18.53 -2.34
C THR A 291 -0.99 18.08 -3.31
N ILE A 292 -1.61 16.95 -3.03
CA ILE A 292 -2.67 16.34 -3.83
C ILE A 292 -3.94 16.33 -3.00
N LYS A 293 -5.04 16.84 -3.55
CA LYS A 293 -6.35 16.87 -2.87
C LYS A 293 -7.41 16.22 -3.74
N LEU A 294 -8.16 15.29 -3.15
CA LEU A 294 -9.32 14.63 -3.74
C LEU A 294 -10.40 14.52 -2.67
N GLY A 295 -11.53 15.22 -2.83
CA GLY A 295 -12.59 15.22 -1.83
C GLY A 295 -12.10 15.65 -0.44
N SER A 296 -12.24 14.76 0.55
CA SER A 296 -11.78 14.96 1.93
C SER A 296 -10.32 14.58 2.17
N CYS A 297 -9.66 13.94 1.20
CA CYS A 297 -8.29 13.47 1.36
C CYS A 297 -7.29 14.51 0.88
N GLU A 298 -6.22 14.63 1.66
CA GLU A 298 -5.04 15.43 1.34
C GLU A 298 -3.82 14.54 1.52
N ALA A 299 -2.92 14.58 0.55
CA ALA A 299 -1.63 13.92 0.61
C ALA A 299 -0.55 14.93 0.26
N GLU A 300 0.52 14.95 1.04
CA GLU A 300 1.71 15.72 0.74
C GLU A 300 2.86 14.75 0.47
N GLN A 301 3.55 14.93 -0.65
CA GLN A 301 4.71 14.13 -1.03
C GLN A 301 5.94 15.02 -1.13
N PHE A 302 7.01 14.59 -0.49
CA PHE A 302 8.35 15.14 -0.63
C PHE A 302 9.19 14.19 -1.49
N ILE A 303 9.87 14.73 -2.48
CA ILE A 303 10.67 13.94 -3.43
C ILE A 303 12.07 14.53 -3.44
N HIS A 304 13.05 13.72 -3.07
CA HIS A 304 14.45 14.07 -3.11
C HIS A 304 15.06 13.54 -4.41
N VAL A 305 15.38 14.44 -5.34
CA VAL A 305 16.00 14.09 -6.61
C VAL A 305 17.50 14.24 -6.46
N VAL A 306 18.22 13.13 -6.65
CA VAL A 306 19.68 13.03 -6.45
C VAL A 306 20.36 12.96 -7.80
N ASP A 307 21.24 13.92 -8.09
CA ASP A 307 22.11 13.84 -9.26
C ASP A 307 23.16 12.76 -9.02
N VAL A 308 23.12 11.69 -9.82
CA VAL A 308 24.06 10.57 -9.68
C VAL A 308 25.28 10.72 -10.59
N ASP A 309 25.23 11.64 -11.57
CA ASP A 309 26.33 11.89 -12.50
C ASP A 309 27.42 12.77 -11.87
N HIS A 310 27.03 13.65 -10.94
CA HIS A 310 27.96 14.57 -10.23
C HIS A 310 28.51 14.04 -8.91
N GLY A 311 28.29 12.76 -8.61
CA GLY A 311 28.88 12.06 -7.47
C GLY A 311 27.82 11.55 -6.49
N PHE A 312 28.10 10.39 -5.91
CA PHE A 312 27.28 9.82 -4.85
C PHE A 312 27.36 10.73 -3.60
N PRO A 313 26.25 11.03 -2.89
CA PRO A 313 26.32 11.75 -1.62
C PRO A 313 27.31 11.05 -0.68
N GLU A 314 28.09 11.82 0.08
CA GLU A 314 29.17 11.28 0.92
C GLU A 314 28.73 10.02 1.68
N ASN A 315 29.55 8.97 1.64
CA ASN A 315 29.35 7.75 2.41
C ASN A 315 29.24 8.13 3.89
N PRO A 316 28.07 8.00 4.53
CA PRO A 316 27.92 8.48 5.89
C PRO A 316 28.77 7.62 6.83
N ASP A 317 29.46 8.28 7.75
CA ASP A 317 29.98 7.60 8.94
C ASP A 317 28.79 7.21 9.80
N VAL A 318 28.68 5.92 10.07
CA VAL A 318 27.57 5.34 10.80
C VAL A 318 28.05 4.92 12.18
N VAL A 319 27.36 5.41 13.20
CA VAL A 319 27.64 5.09 14.59
C VAL A 319 26.59 4.12 15.11
N VAL A 320 27.04 2.98 15.60
CA VAL A 320 26.22 1.99 16.29
C VAL A 320 26.56 2.02 17.77
N CYS A 321 25.56 2.12 18.62
CA CYS A 321 25.77 1.98 20.05
C CYS A 321 26.09 0.51 20.39
N GLU A 322 27.07 0.27 21.24
CA GLU A 322 27.37 -1.10 21.72
C GLU A 322 26.10 -1.84 22.14
N GLY A 323 25.93 -3.10 21.77
CA GLY A 323 24.74 -3.90 22.11
C GLY A 323 23.48 -3.59 21.30
N ASN A 324 23.47 -2.54 20.49
CA ASN A 324 22.39 -2.21 19.57
C ASN A 324 22.70 -2.68 18.14
N ALA A 325 21.65 -2.78 17.34
CA ALA A 325 21.75 -2.99 15.90
C ALA A 325 20.99 -1.88 15.17
N ILE A 326 21.50 -1.47 14.02
CA ILE A 326 20.84 -0.49 13.15
C ILE A 326 20.53 -1.10 11.80
N ARG A 327 19.61 -0.49 11.06
CA ARG A 327 19.35 -0.85 9.66
C ARG A 327 19.95 0.19 8.73
N LEU A 328 20.95 -0.20 7.97
CA LEU A 328 21.45 0.58 6.85
C LEU A 328 20.42 0.60 5.73
N GLN A 329 20.25 1.76 5.11
CA GLN A 329 19.42 1.97 3.93
C GLN A 329 20.28 2.63 2.85
N THR A 330 20.17 2.13 1.62
CA THR A 330 20.87 2.71 0.47
C THR A 330 20.30 4.08 0.10
N ALA A 331 21.16 4.97 -0.41
CA ALA A 331 20.75 6.35 -0.75
C ALA A 331 19.92 6.44 -2.03
N LEU A 332 20.00 5.44 -2.91
CA LEU A 332 19.28 5.39 -4.17
C LEU A 332 18.32 4.20 -4.21
N PRO A 333 17.14 4.36 -4.83
CA PRO A 333 16.29 3.22 -5.14
C PRO A 333 16.94 2.34 -6.22
N GLY A 334 16.60 1.04 -6.20
CA GLY A 334 17.06 0.07 -7.19
C GLY A 334 17.11 -1.35 -6.65
N SER A 335 17.59 -2.27 -7.47
CA SER A 335 17.95 -3.63 -7.04
C SER A 335 19.26 -3.56 -6.26
N VAL A 336 19.25 -4.03 -5.01
CA VAL A 336 20.39 -3.91 -4.09
C VAL A 336 20.96 -5.29 -3.75
N THR A 337 22.28 -5.42 -3.87
CA THR A 337 23.06 -6.57 -3.42
C THR A 337 24.20 -6.10 -2.51
N TRP A 338 24.35 -6.70 -1.35
CA TRP A 338 25.41 -6.39 -0.38
C TRP A 338 26.66 -7.24 -0.59
N GLU A 339 27.77 -6.87 0.04
CA GLU A 339 29.07 -7.54 -0.15
C GLU A 339 29.12 -9.00 0.34
N ASP A 340 28.19 -9.39 1.22
CA ASP A 340 28.01 -10.76 1.71
C ASP A 340 27.08 -11.61 0.81
N GLY A 341 26.57 -11.03 -0.29
CA GLY A 341 25.64 -11.67 -1.22
C GLY A 341 24.17 -11.57 -0.83
N THR A 342 23.83 -10.93 0.29
CA THR A 342 22.43 -10.66 0.65
C THR A 342 21.82 -9.63 -0.29
N SER A 343 20.49 -9.67 -0.45
CA SER A 343 19.75 -8.73 -1.31
C SER A 343 18.66 -8.01 -0.52
N GLY A 344 18.29 -6.83 -1.00
CA GLY A 344 17.28 -5.97 -0.36
C GLY A 344 17.84 -4.63 0.09
N GLY A 345 17.00 -3.58 0.03
CA GLY A 345 17.40 -2.20 0.31
C GLY A 345 17.70 -1.86 1.78
N LEU A 346 17.48 -2.81 2.70
CA LEU A 346 17.75 -2.67 4.13
C LEU A 346 18.69 -3.77 4.62
N ARG A 347 19.65 -3.41 5.48
CA ARG A 347 20.55 -4.37 6.11
C ARG A 347 20.81 -4.07 7.57
N THR A 348 20.56 -5.06 8.42
CA THR A 348 20.82 -4.95 9.86
C THR A 348 22.29 -5.21 10.16
N ILE A 349 22.92 -4.32 10.92
CA ILE A 349 24.32 -4.41 11.32
C ILE A 349 24.50 -4.05 12.80
N ASP A 350 25.46 -4.70 13.44
CA ASP A 350 25.79 -4.57 14.87
C ASP A 350 27.31 -4.55 15.13
N MET A 351 28.11 -4.76 14.08
CA MET A 351 29.57 -4.84 14.15
C MET A 351 30.23 -3.68 13.40
N PRO A 352 31.41 -3.22 13.84
CA PRO A 352 32.15 -2.21 13.11
C PRO A 352 32.76 -2.81 11.84
N GLY A 353 32.85 -2.02 10.78
CA GLY A 353 33.38 -2.47 9.50
C GLY A 353 33.04 -1.56 8.35
N ILE A 354 33.51 -1.94 7.17
CA ILE A 354 33.10 -1.33 5.90
C ILE A 354 32.08 -2.28 5.28
N TYR A 355 30.88 -1.78 5.07
CA TYR A 355 29.81 -2.50 4.38
C TYR A 355 29.59 -1.84 3.03
N GLN A 356 29.33 -2.64 1.99
CA GLN A 356 29.22 -2.15 0.62
C GLN A 356 27.94 -2.66 -0.03
N ALA A 357 27.18 -1.74 -0.63
CA ALA A 357 25.99 -2.04 -1.40
C ALA A 357 26.23 -1.76 -2.89
N SER A 358 25.86 -2.71 -3.74
CA SER A 358 25.75 -2.56 -5.19
C SER A 358 24.28 -2.28 -5.55
N ILE A 359 24.01 -1.11 -6.11
CA ILE A 359 22.66 -0.64 -6.46
C ILE A 359 22.55 -0.57 -7.98
N THR A 360 21.61 -1.31 -8.56
CA THR A 360 21.30 -1.25 -9.99
C THR A 360 19.96 -0.57 -10.20
N ASN A 361 19.94 0.53 -10.95
CA ASN A 361 18.73 1.24 -11.35
C ASN A 361 18.82 1.69 -12.82
N GLU A 362 17.86 2.51 -13.26
CA GLU A 362 17.77 3.00 -14.63
C GLU A 362 18.99 3.82 -15.10
N CYS A 363 19.77 4.32 -14.16
CA CYS A 363 20.97 5.11 -14.42
C CYS A 363 22.24 4.27 -14.48
N GLY A 364 22.15 3.00 -14.12
CA GLY A 364 23.26 2.06 -14.17
C GLY A 364 23.53 1.38 -12.83
N LEU A 365 24.79 0.97 -12.66
CA LEU A 365 25.30 0.30 -11.47
C LEU A 365 26.11 1.28 -10.63
N PHE A 366 25.73 1.42 -9.37
CA PHE A 366 26.38 2.26 -8.37
C PHE A 366 26.86 1.42 -7.20
N THR A 367 27.88 1.91 -6.51
CA THR A 367 28.41 1.31 -5.29
C THR A 367 28.40 2.34 -4.19
N GLN A 368 27.87 1.95 -3.02
CA GLN A 368 27.83 2.78 -1.81
C GLN A 368 28.58 2.06 -0.70
N ASP A 369 29.45 2.78 0.02
CA ASP A 369 30.13 2.25 1.20
C ASP A 369 29.54 2.86 2.47
N PHE A 370 29.55 2.09 3.55
CA PHE A 370 29.17 2.53 4.88
C PHE A 370 30.31 2.25 5.84
N PHE A 371 30.84 3.31 6.47
CA PHE A 371 31.87 3.19 7.49
C PHE A 371 31.20 3.09 8.85
N VAL A 372 31.14 1.88 9.38
CA VAL A 372 30.44 1.61 10.63
C VAL A 372 31.44 1.56 11.76
N THR A 373 31.19 2.39 12.76
CA THR A 373 31.88 2.38 14.04
C THR A 373 30.90 1.93 15.11
N VAL A 374 31.39 1.15 16.06
CA VAL A 374 30.65 0.85 17.28
C VAL A 374 31.26 1.70 18.39
N GLN A 375 30.44 2.46 19.10
CA GLN A 375 30.88 3.26 20.24
C GLN A 375 29.92 3.14 21.43
N ASP A 376 30.43 3.50 22.60
CA ASP A 376 29.60 3.66 23.80
C ASP A 376 28.79 4.96 23.71
N CYS A 377 27.48 4.83 23.56
CA CYS A 377 26.56 5.96 23.55
C CYS A 377 26.16 6.44 24.96
N GLY A 378 26.67 5.79 26.01
CA GLY A 378 26.32 6.06 27.40
C GLY A 378 25.02 5.40 27.82
N CYS A 379 24.60 5.68 29.05
CA CYS A 379 23.29 5.32 29.56
C CYS A 379 22.40 6.57 29.58
N GLN A 380 21.25 6.52 28.91
CA GLN A 380 20.25 7.58 29.00
C GLN A 380 19.22 7.16 30.05
N VAL A 381 19.14 7.91 31.15
CA VAL A 381 18.13 7.69 32.19
C VAL A 381 16.99 8.68 31.99
N GLU A 382 15.88 8.17 31.49
CA GLU A 382 14.65 8.91 31.25
C GLU A 382 13.69 8.72 32.42
N ALA A 383 13.33 9.80 33.11
CA ALA A 383 12.46 9.74 34.28
C ALA A 383 11.26 10.67 34.08
N PRO A 384 10.02 10.14 34.07
CA PRO A 384 8.83 10.99 34.02
C PRO A 384 8.84 11.97 35.19
N ASN A 385 8.58 13.25 34.92
CA ASN A 385 8.61 14.29 35.95
C ASN A 385 7.30 14.44 36.73
N VAL A 386 6.23 13.75 36.30
CA VAL A 386 4.90 13.78 36.92
C VAL A 386 4.26 12.39 36.88
N PHE A 387 3.58 11.99 37.95
CA PHE A 387 2.63 10.86 37.91
C PHE A 387 1.45 11.05 38.87
N SER A 388 0.36 10.31 38.63
CA SER A 388 -0.95 10.50 39.25
C SER A 388 -1.46 9.17 39.83
N PRO A 389 -1.09 8.81 41.08
CA PRO A 389 -1.54 7.58 41.74
C PRO A 389 -3.00 7.69 42.22
N ASN A 390 -3.94 7.81 41.29
CA ASN A 390 -5.38 8.04 41.52
C ASN A 390 -6.24 6.78 41.31
N GLY A 391 -5.67 5.69 40.80
CA GLY A 391 -6.31 4.40 40.57
C GLY A 391 -7.06 4.27 39.24
N ASP A 392 -6.83 5.17 38.28
CA ASP A 392 -7.45 5.11 36.94
C ASP A 392 -6.71 4.20 35.94
N GLN A 393 -5.65 3.52 36.41
CA GLN A 393 -4.73 2.66 35.66
C GLN A 393 -3.81 3.41 34.69
N ILE A 394 -3.77 4.74 34.75
CA ILE A 394 -2.94 5.60 33.91
C ILE A 394 -1.95 6.34 34.79
N ASN A 395 -0.66 6.05 34.62
CA ASN A 395 0.43 6.66 35.40
C ASN A 395 0.25 6.51 36.93
N ASP A 396 -0.28 5.37 37.38
CA ASP A 396 -0.48 5.05 38.79
C ASP A 396 0.79 4.59 39.52
N THR A 397 1.80 4.18 38.76
CA THR A 397 3.10 3.78 39.29
C THR A 397 4.22 4.53 38.59
N TRP A 398 5.36 4.63 39.25
CA TRP A 398 6.49 5.42 38.78
C TRP A 398 7.81 4.69 38.95
N LYS A 399 8.64 4.79 37.91
CA LYS A 399 10.05 4.38 37.89
C LYS A 399 10.79 5.17 36.79
N PRO A 400 12.12 5.34 36.88
CA PRO A 400 12.92 5.76 35.74
C PRO A 400 13.08 4.62 34.72
N PHE A 401 13.21 4.99 33.46
CA PHE A 401 13.57 4.12 32.33
C PHE A 401 15.05 4.30 32.01
N LEU A 402 15.78 3.20 31.91
CA LEU A 402 17.20 3.22 31.58
C LEU A 402 17.36 2.62 30.20
N ASP A 403 17.57 3.47 29.20
CA ASP A 403 18.02 3.02 27.88
C ASP A 403 19.54 2.94 27.91
N CYS A 404 20.03 1.76 28.30
CA CYS A 404 21.45 1.53 28.43
C CYS A 404 21.83 0.12 27.99
N PRO A 405 22.47 -0.04 26.83
CA PRO A 405 22.89 -1.36 26.34
C PRO A 405 23.91 -2.07 27.24
N SER A 406 24.69 -1.31 28.01
CA SER A 406 25.66 -1.83 28.98
C SER A 406 25.08 -2.07 30.37
N LEU A 407 23.76 -1.90 30.57
CA LEU A 407 23.11 -2.12 31.86
C LEU A 407 23.24 -3.58 32.29
N GLU A 408 23.95 -3.83 33.39
CA GLU A 408 24.00 -5.15 34.01
C GLU A 408 22.76 -5.38 34.89
N ARG A 409 22.40 -4.36 35.69
CA ARG A 409 21.21 -4.34 36.54
C ARG A 409 21.00 -2.97 37.18
N VAL A 410 19.76 -2.67 37.56
CA VAL A 410 19.47 -1.63 38.58
C VAL A 410 19.82 -2.20 39.95
N GLU A 411 20.56 -1.45 40.77
CA GLU A 411 20.91 -1.88 42.12
C GLU A 411 19.91 -1.37 43.16
N LEU A 412 19.50 -0.10 43.06
CA LEU A 412 18.59 0.51 44.01
C LEU A 412 17.92 1.75 43.43
N LEU A 413 16.59 1.77 43.42
CA LEU A 413 15.77 2.97 43.30
C LEU A 413 15.40 3.47 44.70
N GLN A 414 15.49 4.78 44.93
CA GLN A 414 15.11 5.44 46.17
C GLN A 414 14.26 6.67 45.87
N ILE A 415 13.19 6.88 46.64
CA ILE A 415 12.37 8.09 46.61
C ILE A 415 12.43 8.76 47.98
N PHE A 416 12.63 10.06 47.97
CA PHE A 416 12.68 10.92 49.14
C PHE A 416 11.58 11.96 49.10
N ASP A 417 11.07 12.34 50.27
CA ASP A 417 10.25 13.54 50.38
C ASP A 417 11.11 14.82 50.20
N ARG A 418 10.45 15.98 50.13
CA ARG A 418 11.13 17.29 50.00
C ARG A 418 12.09 17.64 51.14
N TRP A 419 12.06 16.91 52.26
CA TRP A 419 12.94 17.10 53.41
C TRP A 419 14.11 16.12 53.42
N GLY A 420 14.19 15.23 52.42
CA GLY A 420 15.23 14.21 52.32
C GLY A 420 14.92 12.93 53.12
N GLN A 421 13.70 12.75 53.63
CA GLN A 421 13.30 11.50 54.25
C GLN A 421 13.10 10.43 53.17
N LEU A 422 13.79 9.30 53.28
CA LEU A 422 13.55 8.13 52.43
C LEU A 422 12.14 7.58 52.68
N ILE A 423 11.30 7.59 51.65
CA ILE A 423 9.91 7.12 51.72
C ILE A 423 9.66 5.85 50.88
N PHE A 424 10.52 5.55 49.92
CA PHE A 424 10.45 4.32 49.13
C PHE A 424 11.84 3.87 48.72
N ALA A 425 12.05 2.56 48.66
CA ALA A 425 13.23 1.97 48.06
C ALA A 425 12.89 0.63 47.39
N SER A 426 13.49 0.35 46.24
CA SER A 426 13.33 -0.92 45.52
C SER A 426 14.62 -1.34 44.85
N SER A 427 15.01 -2.61 45.01
CA SER A 427 16.12 -3.22 44.25
C SER A 427 15.67 -3.84 42.92
N ASP A 428 14.36 -3.82 42.63
CA ASP A 428 13.76 -4.32 41.39
C ASP A 428 12.56 -3.42 41.03
N PRO A 429 12.82 -2.22 40.49
CA PRO A 429 11.75 -1.27 40.16
C PRO A 429 10.86 -1.71 39.00
N ASP A 430 11.25 -2.74 38.23
CA ASP A 430 10.41 -3.29 37.16
C ASP A 430 9.27 -4.14 37.71
N GLN A 431 9.53 -4.90 38.78
CA GLN A 431 8.51 -5.67 39.48
C GLN A 431 7.81 -4.87 40.59
N LEU A 432 8.51 -3.90 41.19
CA LEU A 432 8.04 -3.08 42.29
C LEU A 432 8.30 -1.59 42.00
N PRO A 433 7.57 -0.98 41.05
CA PRO A 433 7.58 0.47 40.85
C PRO A 433 6.89 1.17 42.02
N TRP A 434 7.15 2.46 42.22
CA TRP A 434 6.54 3.21 43.31
C TRP A 434 5.11 3.59 42.98
N ASP A 435 4.15 3.27 43.86
CA ASP A 435 2.72 3.50 43.69
C ASP A 435 2.21 4.78 44.38
N GLY A 436 3.13 5.68 44.77
CA GLY A 436 2.79 6.90 45.48
C GLY A 436 2.41 6.70 46.96
N ARG A 437 2.63 5.52 47.54
CA ARG A 437 2.34 5.27 48.96
C ARG A 437 3.58 5.33 49.85
N PHE A 438 3.36 5.79 51.08
CA PHE A 438 4.28 5.67 52.20
C PHE A 438 3.50 5.18 53.43
N HIS A 439 3.95 4.09 54.06
CA HIS A 439 3.22 3.43 55.15
C HIS A 439 1.73 3.17 54.80
N GLN A 440 1.47 2.60 53.62
CA GLN A 440 0.14 2.25 53.08
C GLN A 440 -0.78 3.44 52.75
N SER A 441 -0.38 4.67 53.09
CA SER A 441 -1.13 5.89 52.80
C SER A 441 -0.55 6.60 51.58
N LEU A 442 -1.40 7.18 50.73
CA LEU A 442 -0.95 8.03 49.63
C LEU A 442 -0.20 9.24 50.17
N VAL A 443 0.92 9.57 49.54
CA VAL A 443 1.67 10.76 49.89
C VAL A 443 0.92 12.04 49.46
N PRO A 444 1.16 13.18 50.13
CA PRO A 444 0.59 14.45 49.69
C PRO A 444 1.04 14.84 48.26
N PRO A 445 0.21 15.56 47.49
CA PRO A 445 0.68 16.17 46.24
C PRO A 445 1.85 17.11 46.50
N GLY A 446 2.86 17.08 45.65
CA GLY A 446 4.08 17.86 45.83
C GLY A 446 5.28 17.28 45.11
N ILE A 447 6.44 17.87 45.38
CA ILE A 447 7.72 17.48 44.79
C ILE A 447 8.40 16.46 45.70
N TYR A 448 8.88 15.39 45.06
CA TYR A 448 9.67 14.30 45.62
C TYR A 448 10.98 14.22 44.85
N LEU A 449 12.00 13.63 45.47
CA LEU A 449 13.30 13.43 44.83
C LEU A 449 13.51 11.94 44.61
N TRP A 450 14.11 11.59 43.48
CA TRP A 450 14.47 10.21 43.21
C TRP A 450 15.97 10.08 42.98
N LEU A 451 16.51 8.92 43.35
CA LEU A 451 17.88 8.51 43.09
C LEU A 451 17.84 7.05 42.64
N VAL A 452 18.40 6.77 41.48
CA VAL A 452 18.61 5.41 40.99
C VAL A 452 20.10 5.13 40.91
N THR A 453 20.52 4.04 41.53
CA THR A 453 21.88 3.48 41.43
C THR A 453 21.80 2.24 40.55
N TYR A 454 22.67 2.15 39.55
CA TYR A 454 22.69 1.04 38.61
C TYR A 454 24.11 0.64 38.26
N ARG A 455 24.29 -0.63 37.89
CA ARG A 455 25.57 -1.16 37.42
C ARG A 455 25.57 -1.28 35.92
N THR A 456 26.67 -0.82 35.33
CA THR A 456 26.98 -1.07 33.93
C THR A 456 28.15 -2.03 33.84
N ASN A 457 28.17 -2.84 32.79
CA ASN A 457 29.30 -3.69 32.43
C ASN A 457 29.70 -3.37 30.99
N LYS A 458 30.71 -2.51 30.85
CA LYS A 458 31.22 -2.02 29.57
C LYS A 458 32.46 -2.82 29.18
N ALA A 459 32.32 -3.71 28.21
CA ALA A 459 33.42 -4.58 27.74
C ALA A 459 34.19 -5.29 28.88
N GLY A 460 33.49 -5.73 29.93
CA GLY A 460 34.07 -6.39 31.11
C GLY A 460 34.47 -5.45 32.26
N ILE A 461 34.41 -4.13 32.06
CA ILE A 461 34.64 -3.14 33.10
C ILE A 461 33.30 -2.82 33.77
N LYS A 462 33.18 -3.16 35.05
CA LYS A 462 31.98 -2.86 35.84
C LYS A 462 32.09 -1.50 36.50
N SER A 463 31.12 -0.62 36.27
CA SER A 463 30.98 0.66 36.98
C SER A 463 29.65 0.71 37.73
N THR A 464 29.61 1.52 38.79
CA THR A 464 28.37 1.86 39.51
C THR A 464 28.09 3.33 39.23
N GLU A 465 26.94 3.58 38.63
CA GLU A 465 26.49 4.90 38.19
C GLU A 465 25.24 5.31 38.98
N TYR A 466 24.92 6.60 38.93
CA TYR A 466 23.75 7.16 39.59
C TYR A 466 23.09 8.23 38.72
N ALA A 467 21.76 8.25 38.76
CA ALA A 467 20.95 9.33 38.21
C ALA A 467 19.92 9.78 39.24
N SER A 468 19.59 11.06 39.22
CA SER A 468 18.65 11.66 40.16
C SER A 468 17.88 12.80 39.54
N GLY A 469 16.72 13.10 40.09
CA GLY A 469 15.90 14.24 39.66
C GLY A 469 14.76 14.48 40.61
N ASP A 470 13.89 15.41 40.23
CA ASP A 470 12.62 15.66 40.89
C ASP A 470 11.47 14.92 40.21
N LEU A 471 10.42 14.68 41.00
CA LEU A 471 9.20 14.01 40.61
C LEU A 471 8.02 14.71 41.28
N THR A 472 7.04 15.13 40.50
CA THR A 472 5.83 15.76 41.01
C THR A 472 4.71 14.73 41.12
N VAL A 473 4.16 14.56 42.33
CA VAL A 473 2.94 13.80 42.57
C VAL A 473 1.75 14.74 42.44
N ILE A 474 0.82 14.40 41.54
CA ILE A 474 -0.45 15.09 41.36
C ILE A 474 -1.63 14.16 41.68
N ARG A 475 -2.84 14.70 41.68
CA ARG A 475 -4.09 13.95 41.88
C ARG A 475 -5.08 14.22 40.78
#